data_AF-A0A9D5N9G8-F1
#
_entry.id   AF-A0A9D5N9G8-F1
#
_cell.length_a   1.000
_cell.length_b   1.000
_cell.length_c   1.000
_cell.angle_alpha   90.00
_cell.angle_beta   90.00
_cell.angle_gamma   90.00
#
_symmetry.space_group_name_H-M   'P 1'
#
loop_
_entity.id
_entity.type
_entity.pdbx_description
1 polymer ?
#
loop_
_entity_poly.entity_id
_entity_poly.type
_entity_poly.pdbx_seq_one_letter_code
_entity_poly.pdbx_strand_id
1 'polypeptide(L)'
;MLEAAESDRNAFGNEKLYIYLREDIGYVEDLFEKIGRKCGANARLMIWLMFVEENTQSDIAFQFGLTRRQLQYSLNKWMHHVFEEEDSM
;
A
#
# COMPACT_ATOMS: atom_id res chain seq x y z
N MET A 1 -20.87 -23.85 29.81
CA MET A 1 -20.15 -22.68 30.36
C MET A 1 -18.78 -22.46 29.71
N LEU A 2 -18.01 -23.52 29.38
CA LEU A 2 -16.74 -23.38 28.65
C LEU A 2 -16.90 -22.88 27.20
N GLU A 3 -17.90 -23.36 26.48
CA GLU A 3 -18.17 -22.97 25.08
C GLU A 3 -18.54 -21.48 24.90
N ALA A 4 -19.28 -20.90 25.84
CA ALA A 4 -19.61 -19.47 25.81
C ALA A 4 -18.37 -18.58 26.01
N ALA A 5 -17.45 -19.00 26.90
CA ALA A 5 -16.21 -18.28 27.17
C ALA A 5 -15.14 -18.45 26.05
N GLU A 6 -15.24 -19.50 25.23
CA GLU A 6 -14.45 -19.64 24.00
C GLU A 6 -15.04 -18.84 22.84
N SER A 7 -16.37 -18.84 22.69
CA SER A 7 -17.09 -17.99 21.72
C SER A 7 -16.81 -16.50 21.94
N ASP A 8 -16.89 -16.01 23.18
CA ASP A 8 -16.59 -14.61 23.51
C ASP A 8 -15.12 -14.24 23.29
N ARG A 9 -14.18 -15.17 23.54
CA ARG A 9 -12.75 -14.97 23.24
C ARG A 9 -12.47 -14.91 21.74
N ASN A 10 -13.15 -15.74 20.95
CA ASN A 10 -13.07 -15.70 19.50
C ASN A 10 -13.72 -14.45 18.91
N ALA A 11 -14.85 -14.00 19.45
CA ALA A 11 -15.50 -12.75 19.07
C ALA A 11 -14.59 -11.53 19.34
N PHE A 12 -13.96 -11.49 20.51
CA PHE A 12 -13.00 -10.44 20.86
C PHE A 12 -11.72 -10.49 20.01
N GLY A 13 -11.25 -11.69 19.65
CA GLY A 13 -10.14 -11.88 18.71
C GLY A 13 -10.49 -11.39 17.29
N ASN A 14 -11.70 -11.68 16.82
CA ASN A 14 -12.19 -11.25 15.52
C ASN A 14 -12.42 -9.74 15.46
N GLU A 15 -12.92 -9.12 16.53
CA GLU A 15 -13.08 -7.67 16.61
C GLU A 15 -11.72 -6.96 16.58
N LYS A 16 -10.74 -7.45 17.33
CA LYS A 16 -9.36 -6.92 17.29
C LYS A 16 -8.71 -7.07 15.91
N LEU A 17 -8.88 -8.24 15.28
CA LEU A 17 -8.39 -8.46 13.93
C LEU A 17 -9.06 -7.52 12.93
N TYR A 18 -10.38 -7.30 13.06
CA TYR A 18 -11.11 -6.37 12.22
C TYR A 18 -10.60 -4.93 12.37
N ILE A 19 -10.41 -4.46 13.61
CA ILE A 19 -9.86 -3.11 13.88
C ILE A 19 -8.46 -2.98 13.27
N TYR A 20 -7.59 -3.97 13.50
CA TYR A 20 -6.24 -3.99 12.93
C TYR A 20 -6.26 -3.90 11.40
N LEU A 21 -7.06 -4.75 10.73
CA LEU A 21 -7.18 -4.74 9.27
C LEU A 21 -7.72 -3.40 8.76
N ARG A 22 -8.69 -2.81 9.46
CA ARG A 22 -9.24 -1.51 9.09
C ARG A 22 -8.21 -0.39 9.22
N GLU A 23 -7.41 -0.38 10.28
CA GLU A 23 -6.32 0.59 10.47
C GLU A 23 -5.27 0.44 9.38
N ASP A 24 -4.89 -0.79 9.05
CA ASP A 24 -3.92 -1.10 7.99
C ASP A 24 -4.42 -0.68 6.60
N ILE A 25 -5.69 -0.95 6.29
CA ILE A 25 -6.33 -0.46 5.05
C ILE A 25 -6.30 1.07 5.00
N GLY A 26 -6.67 1.75 6.08
CA GLY A 26 -6.64 3.21 6.15
C GLY A 26 -5.24 3.78 5.93
N TYR A 27 -4.22 3.17 6.54
CA TYR A 27 -2.82 3.53 6.33
C TYR A 27 -2.40 3.37 4.85
N VAL A 28 -2.77 2.26 4.22
CA VAL A 28 -2.47 2.01 2.80
C VAL A 28 -3.17 3.03 1.89
N GLU A 29 -4.44 3.35 2.15
CA GLU A 29 -5.19 4.37 1.40
C GLU A 29 -4.54 5.75 1.52
N ASP A 30 -4.16 6.15 2.73
CA ASP A 30 -3.46 7.42 2.98
C ASP A 30 -2.10 7.48 2.27
N LEU A 31 -1.37 6.37 2.25
CA LEU A 31 -0.10 6.25 1.54
C LEU A 31 -0.28 6.44 0.03
N PHE A 32 -1.30 5.80 -0.57
CA PHE A 32 -1.61 5.99 -1.99
C PHE A 32 -2.04 7.41 -2.32
N GLU A 33 -2.78 8.07 -1.44
CA GLU A 33 -3.15 9.47 -1.60
C GLU A 33 -1.93 10.41 -1.48
N LYS A 34 -1.01 10.11 -0.56
CA LYS A 34 0.27 10.81 -0.43
C LYS A 34 1.14 10.67 -1.69
N ILE A 35 1.24 9.44 -2.24
CA ILE A 35 1.90 9.18 -3.53
C ILE A 35 1.23 10.01 -4.64
N GLY A 36 -0.10 9.99 -4.73
CA GLY A 36 -0.83 10.73 -5.75
C GLY A 36 -0.56 12.23 -5.70
N ARG A 37 -0.55 12.81 -4.49
CA ARG A 37 -0.26 14.24 -4.27
C ARG A 37 1.20 14.61 -4.54
N LYS A 38 2.17 13.82 -4.09
CA LYS A 38 3.61 14.13 -4.22
C LYS A 38 4.20 13.75 -5.58
N CYS A 39 3.74 12.64 -6.17
CA CYS A 39 4.37 12.01 -7.33
C CYS A 39 3.46 11.96 -8.56
N GLY A 40 2.18 12.31 -8.42
CA GLY A 40 1.20 12.36 -9.49
C GLY A 40 0.36 11.09 -9.64
N ALA A 41 -0.76 11.21 -10.35
CA ALA A 41 -1.74 10.14 -10.51
C ALA A 41 -1.17 8.87 -11.17
N ASN A 42 -0.26 9.01 -12.14
CA ASN A 42 0.38 7.86 -12.79
C ASN A 42 1.29 7.09 -11.81
N ALA A 43 1.98 7.75 -10.89
CA ALA A 43 2.80 7.08 -9.88
C ALA A 43 1.92 6.24 -8.95
N ARG A 44 0.81 6.82 -8.46
CA ARG A 44 -0.20 6.11 -7.66
C ARG A 44 -0.72 4.87 -8.38
N LEU A 45 -1.12 5.02 -9.65
CA LEU A 45 -1.65 3.93 -10.46
C LEU A 45 -0.62 2.82 -10.69
N MET A 46 0.62 3.15 -11.06
CA MET A 46 1.68 2.16 -11.29
C MET A 46 2.02 1.37 -10.03
N ILE A 47 2.06 2.03 -8.86
CA ILE A 47 2.32 1.36 -7.58
C ILE A 47 1.13 0.47 -7.21
N TRP A 48 -0.11 0.91 -7.44
CA TRP A 48 -1.30 0.11 -7.19
C TRP A 48 -1.30 -1.16 -8.06
N LEU A 49 -1.02 -1.02 -9.35
CA LEU A 49 -0.89 -2.16 -10.27
C LEU A 49 0.18 -3.15 -9.83
N MET A 50 1.24 -2.67 -9.17
CA MET A 50 2.37 -3.49 -8.75
C MET A 50 2.13 -4.24 -7.45
N PHE A 51 1.57 -3.58 -6.45
CA PHE A 51 1.48 -4.12 -5.08
C PHE A 51 0.08 -4.61 -4.71
N VAL A 52 -0.97 -4.18 -5.41
CA VAL A 52 -2.35 -4.63 -5.18
C VAL A 52 -2.78 -5.63 -6.25
N GLU A 53 -2.51 -5.34 -7.52
CA GLU A 53 -2.84 -6.25 -8.64
C GLU A 53 -1.69 -7.19 -9.02
N GLU A 54 -0.56 -7.13 -8.30
CA GLU A 54 0.59 -8.02 -8.47
C GLU A 54 1.19 -8.05 -9.90
N ASN A 55 1.00 -6.99 -10.70
CA ASN A 55 1.58 -6.91 -12.03
C ASN A 55 3.11 -6.74 -11.94
N THR A 56 3.83 -7.34 -12.90
CA THR A 56 5.28 -7.19 -12.93
C THR A 56 5.69 -5.79 -13.38
N GLN A 57 6.88 -5.36 -12.95
CA GLN A 57 7.45 -4.10 -13.44
C GLN A 57 7.61 -4.08 -14.97
N SER A 58 7.82 -5.24 -15.60
CA SER A 58 7.97 -5.33 -17.05
C SER A 58 6.65 -5.04 -17.76
N ASP A 59 5.54 -5.59 -17.26
CA ASP A 59 4.21 -5.39 -17.84
C ASP A 59 3.74 -3.95 -17.66
N ILE A 60 3.92 -3.39 -16.47
CA ILE A 60 3.59 -1.99 -16.19
C ILE A 60 4.46 -1.06 -17.05
N ALA A 61 5.78 -1.30 -17.13
CA ALA A 61 6.64 -0.47 -17.95
C ALA A 61 6.19 -0.48 -19.42
N PHE A 62 5.84 -1.66 -19.95
CA PHE A 62 5.31 -1.79 -21.31
C PHE A 62 4.01 -1.00 -21.51
N GLN A 63 3.03 -1.13 -20.60
CA GLN A 63 1.75 -0.44 -20.67
C GLN A 63 1.89 1.09 -20.71
N PHE A 64 2.91 1.62 -20.04
CA PHE A 64 3.13 3.07 -19.93
C PHE A 64 4.23 3.60 -20.86
N GLY A 65 4.73 2.79 -21.81
CA GLY A 65 5.75 3.21 -22.77
C GLY A 65 7.12 3.49 -22.13
N LEU A 66 7.43 2.83 -21.02
CA LEU A 66 8.68 2.93 -20.28
C LEU A 66 9.52 1.67 -20.46
N THR A 67 10.82 1.79 -20.24
CA THR A 67 11.67 0.64 -19.96
C THR A 67 11.53 0.22 -18.50
N ARG A 68 11.75 -1.06 -18.19
CA ARG A 68 11.77 -1.57 -16.81
C ARG A 68 12.72 -0.76 -15.91
N ARG A 69 13.88 -0.34 -16.44
CA ARG A 69 14.87 0.45 -15.71
C ARG A 69 14.36 1.86 -15.37
N GLN A 70 13.64 2.51 -16.29
CA GLN A 70 13.01 3.81 -16.02
C GLN A 70 11.93 3.69 -14.96
N LEU A 71 11.13 2.63 -14.99
CA LEU A 71 10.14 2.37 -13.93
C LEU A 71 10.81 2.14 -12.58
N GLN A 72 11.84 1.28 -12.50
CA GLN A 72 12.59 1.04 -11.26
C GLN A 72 13.22 2.33 -10.70
N TYR A 73 13.79 3.16 -11.55
CA TYR A 73 14.34 4.45 -11.14
C TYR A 73 13.26 5.37 -10.57
N SER A 74 12.10 5.43 -11.25
CA SER A 74 10.97 6.25 -10.82
C SER A 74 10.41 5.79 -9.48
N LEU A 75 10.26 4.47 -9.29
CA LEU A 75 9.84 3.88 -8.02
C LEU A 75 10.77 4.27 -6.88
N ASN A 76 12.08 4.11 -7.05
CA ASN A 76 13.05 4.48 -6.01
C ASN A 76 12.91 5.97 -5.63
N LYS A 77 12.76 6.84 -6.64
CA LYS A 77 12.57 8.28 -6.42
C LYS A 77 11.27 8.57 -5.67
N TRP A 78 10.15 7.93 -6.04
CA TRP A 78 8.86 8.14 -5.38
C TRP A 78 8.86 7.64 -3.94
N MET A 79 9.43 6.45 -3.68
CA MET A 79 9.51 5.90 -2.32
C MET A 79 10.35 6.79 -1.41
N HIS A 80 11.50 7.27 -1.89
CA HIS A 80 12.32 8.24 -1.16
C HIS A 80 11.53 9.52 -0.83
N HIS A 81 10.80 10.08 -1.80
CA HIS A 81 10.01 11.30 -1.60
C HIS A 81 8.83 11.13 -0.63
N VAL A 82 8.25 9.93 -0.60
CA VAL A 82 7.11 9.62 0.26
C VAL A 82 7.56 9.29 1.67
N PHE A 83 8.63 8.52 1.85
CA PHE A 83 9.04 8.02 3.17
C PHE A 83 10.14 8.82 3.85
N GLU A 84 11.09 9.44 3.13
CA GLU A 84 12.23 10.12 3.76
C GLU A 84 11.98 11.61 4.07
N GLU A 85 10.94 12.22 3.49
CA GLU A 85 10.53 13.60 3.86
C GLU A 85 9.83 13.70 5.23
N GLU A 86 9.58 12.58 5.94
CA GLU A 86 8.98 12.61 7.29
C GLU A 86 10.01 12.79 8.42
N ASP A 87 11.30 12.55 8.17
CA ASP A 87 12.36 12.58 9.20
C ASP A 87 13.04 13.97 9.38
N SER A 88 12.48 15.04 8.79
CA SER A 88 13.08 16.40 8.83
C SER A 88 12.42 17.41 9.78
N MET A 89 11.59 16.95 10.73
CA MET A 89 11.04 17.75 11.84
C MET A 89 11.48 17.19 13.19
#